data_AF-A0A3A4WQ56-F1
#
_entry.id   AF-A0A3A4WQ56-F1
#
_cell.length_a   1.000
_cell.length_b   1.000
_cell.length_c   1.000
_cell.angle_alpha   90.00
_cell.angle_beta   90.00
_cell.angle_gamma   90.00
#
_symmetry.space_group_name_H-M   'P 1'
#
loop_
_entity.id
_entity.type
_entity.pdbx_description
1 polymer ?
#
loop_
_entity_poly.entity_id
_entity_poly.type
_entity_poly.pdbx_seq_one_letter_code
_entity_poly.pdbx_strand_id
1 'polypeptide(L)' 'MAEIVHEIDLKDVKYARPETDGFTALLTGLVASHREDERRMDEGCRLFDNLYAYFHRHKRD' A
#
# COMPACT_ATOMS: atom_id res chain seq x y z
N MET A 1 0.47 -1.26 -10.08
CA MET A 1 0.56 -1.95 -8.78
C MET A 1 1.98 -2.34 -8.43
N ALA A 2 2.69 -3.12 -9.26
CA ALA A 2 4.08 -3.51 -8.99
C ALA A 2 5.02 -2.32 -8.70
N GLU A 3 4.82 -1.18 -9.37
CA GLU A 3 5.57 0.05 -9.14
C GLU A 3 5.40 0.62 -7.72
N ILE A 4 4.19 0.58 -7.15
CA ILE A 4 3.92 1.09 -5.79
C ILE A 4 4.59 0.19 -4.75
N VAL A 5 4.50 -1.14 -4.92
CA VAL A 5 5.16 -2.10 -4.04
C VAL A 5 6.68 -1.92 -4.09
N HIS A 6 7.23 -1.78 -5.30
CA HIS A 6 8.66 -1.55 -5.53
C HIS A 6 9.14 -0.26 -4.86
N GLU A 7 8.41 0.84 -5.02
CA GLU A 7 8.76 2.13 -4.43
C GLU A 7 8.74 2.10 -2.90
N ILE A 8 7.80 1.37 -2.28
CA ILE A 8 7.75 1.21 -0.81
C ILE A 8 8.90 0.34 -0.30
N ASP A 9 9.17 -0.79 -0.96
CA ASP A 9 10.19 -1.75 -0.53
C ASP A 9 11.61 -1.22 -0.75
N LEU A 10 11.89 -0.68 -1.95
CA LEU A 10 13.22 -0.20 -2.33
C LEU A 10 13.45 1.29 -2.03
N LYS A 11 12.41 2.01 -1.57
CA LYS A 11 12.45 3.48 -1.30
C LYS A 11 12.96 4.29 -2.50
N ASP A 12 12.75 3.77 -3.70
CA ASP A 12 13.17 4.38 -4.96
C ASP A 12 12.03 5.22 -5.52
N VAL A 13 12.17 6.55 -5.45
CA VAL A 13 11.18 7.57 -5.90
C VAL A 13 11.01 7.66 -7.42
N LYS A 14 11.40 6.61 -8.14
CA LYS A 14 11.45 6.56 -9.60
C LYS A 14 10.10 6.77 -10.28
N TYR A 15 9.00 6.38 -9.65
CA TYR A 15 7.67 6.47 -10.26
C TYR A 15 6.83 7.62 -9.71
N ALA A 16 7.16 8.12 -8.50
CA ALA A 16 6.59 9.33 -7.87
C ALA A 16 5.06 9.36 -7.91
N ARG A 17 4.41 8.22 -7.65
CA ARG A 17 2.95 8.14 -7.68
C ARG A 17 2.37 8.70 -6.37
N PRO A 18 1.40 9.62 -6.42
CA PRO A 18 0.80 10.19 -5.21
C PRO A 18 0.13 9.12 -4.33
N GLU A 19 -0.34 8.02 -4.91
CA GLU A 19 -0.89 6.90 -4.17
C GLU A 19 0.16 6.17 -3.32
N THR A 20 1.44 6.21 -3.68
CA THR A 20 2.51 5.57 -2.89
C THR A 20 2.67 6.24 -1.53
N ASP A 21 2.71 7.58 -1.49
CA ASP A 21 2.86 8.34 -0.24
C ASP A 21 1.65 8.10 0.69
N GLY A 22 0.45 8.16 0.12
CA GLY A 22 -0.78 7.89 0.87
C GLY A 22 -0.83 6.47 1.44
N PHE A 23 -0.46 5.47 0.63
CA PHE A 23 -0.44 4.08 1.10
C PHE A 23 0.66 3.84 2.14
N THR A 24 1.82 4.50 2.00
CA THR A 24 2.91 4.46 2.99
C THR A 24 2.48 5.04 4.33
N ALA A 25 1.74 6.15 4.33
CA ALA A 25 1.22 6.75 5.56
C ALA A 25 0.22 5.80 6.27
N LEU A 26 -0.66 5.14 5.51
CA LEU A 26 -1.61 4.17 6.05
C LEU A 26 -0.91 2.95 6.67
N LEU A 27 0.07 2.36 5.97
CA LEU A 27 0.85 1.23 6.49
C LEU A 27 1.66 1.63 7.74
N THR A 28 2.23 2.83 7.74
CA THR A 28 2.94 3.36 8.91
C THR A 28 2.01 3.48 10.12
N GLY A 29 0.80 4.03 9.92
CA GLY A 29 -0.23 4.09 10.95
C GLY A 29 -0.63 2.70 11.46
N LEU A 30 -0.86 1.75 10.56
CA LEU A 30 -1.22 0.38 10.92
C LEU A 30 -0.16 -0.29 11.81
N VAL A 31 1.12 -0.17 11.44
CA VAL A 31 2.23 -0.73 12.21
C VAL A 31 2.33 -0.09 13.60
N ALA A 32 2.04 1.21 13.70
CA ALA A 32 2.01 1.93 14.97
C ALA A 32 0.80 1.55 15.85
N SER A 33 -0.35 1.25 15.26
CA SER A 33 -1.60 0.92 15.97
C SER A 33 -1.67 -0.52 16.46
N HIS A 34 -1.03 -1.47 15.77
CA HIS A 34 -1.07 -2.89 16.12
C HIS A 34 0.32 -3.40 16.46
N ARG A 35 0.47 -4.13 17.56
CA ARG A 35 1.74 -4.78 17.94
C ARG A 35 1.87 -6.19 17.40
N GLU A 36 0.75 -6.89 17.25
CA GLU A 36 0.69 -8.27 16.78
C GLU A 36 0.87 -8.32 15.26
N ASP A 37 1.82 -9.14 14.81
CA ASP A 37 2.11 -9.27 13.39
C ASP A 37 0.93 -9.86 12.61
N GLU A 38 0.18 -10.80 13.21
CA GLU A 38 -1.03 -11.36 12.58
C GLU A 38 -2.06 -10.27 12.27
N ARG A 39 -2.26 -9.31 13.18
CA ARG A 39 -3.19 -8.19 12.96
C ARG A 39 -2.69 -7.25 11.87
N ARG A 40 -1.39 -6.94 11.86
CA ARG A 40 -0.78 -6.13 10.80
C ARG A 40 -0.93 -6.79 9.43
N MET A 41 -0.76 -8.10 9.37
CA MET A 41 -0.91 -8.85 8.11
C MET A 41 -2.36 -8.85 7.63
N ASP A 42 -3.31 -9.19 8.51
CA ASP A 42 -4.74 -9.24 8.15
C ASP A 42 -5.27 -7.90 7.65
N GLU A 43 -4.95 -6.81 8.37
CA GLU A 43 -5.40 -5.47 8.01
C GLU A 43 -4.61 -4.88 6.84
N GLY A 44 -3.30 -5.15 6.77
CA GLY A 44 -2.44 -4.72 5.67
C GLY A 44 -2.84 -5.36 4.34
N CYS A 45 -3.17 -6.65 4.33
CA CYS A 45 -3.70 -7.34 3.16
C CYS A 45 -5.02 -6.70 2.68
N ARG A 46 -5.94 -6.38 3.59
CA ARG A 46 -7.21 -5.70 3.23
C ARG A 46 -6.97 -4.32 2.62
N LEU A 47 -6.04 -3.55 3.15
CA LEU A 47 -5.65 -2.26 2.58
C LEU A 47 -5.08 -2.43 1.16
N PHE A 48 -4.21 -3.42 0.97
CA PHE A 48 -3.62 -3.72 -0.33
C PHE A 48 -4.69 -4.17 -1.35
N ASP A 49 -5.62 -5.03 -0.97
CA ASP A 49 -6.71 -5.50 -1.82
C ASP A 49 -7.60 -4.34 -2.30
N ASN A 50 -7.90 -3.38 -1.41
CA ASN A 50 -8.65 -2.19 -1.76
C ASN A 50 -7.91 -1.32 -2.78
N LEU A 51 -6.61 -1.11 -2.58
CA LEU A 51 -5.77 -0.36 -3.52
C LEU A 51 -5.64 -1.07 -4.87
N TYR A 52 -5.47 -2.40 -4.86
CA TYR A 52 -5.46 -3.21 -6.07
C TYR A 52 -6.79 -3.09 -6.83
N ALA A 53 -7.91 -3.21 -6.13
CA ALA A 53 -9.23 -3.12 -6.72
C ALA A 53 -9.52 -1.71 -7.28
N TYR A 54 -9.03 -0.64 -6.64
CA TYR A 54 -9.06 0.72 -7.19
C TYR A 54 -8.35 0.76 -8.55
N PHE A 55 -7.07 0.38 -8.63
CA PHE A 55 -6.34 0.43 -9.91
C PHE A 55 -6.88 -0.53 -10.96
N HIS A 56 -7.40 -1.70 -10.55
CA HIS A 56 -7.97 -2.67 -11.48
C HIS A 56 -9.26 -2.15 -12.12
N ARG A 57 -10.10 -1.42 -11.36
CA ARG A 57 -11.31 -0.78 -11.89
C ARG A 57 -10.99 0.41 -12.78
N HIS A 58 -10.01 1.24 -12.39
CA HIS A 58 -9.60 2.44 -13.14
C HIS A 58 -8.66 2.16 -14.32
N LYS A 59 -8.25 0.90 -14.53
CA LYS A 59 -7.54 0.44 -15.75
C LYS A 59 -8.48 0.12 -16.92
N ARG A 60 -9.79 0.09 -16.68
CA ARG A 60 -10.82 -0.26 -17.67
C ARG A 60 -11.43 0.95 -18.38
N ASP A 61 -10.96 2.14 -18.05
CA ASP A 61 -11.21 3.40 -18.76
C ASP A 61 -9.96 3.78 -19.57
#